data_AF-A0A9W4HYU2-F1
#
_entry.id   AF-A0A9W4HYU2-F1
#
_cell.length_a   1.000
_cell.length_b   1.000
_cell.length_c   1.000
_cell.angle_alpha   90.00
_cell.angle_beta   90.00
_cell.angle_gamma   90.00
#
_symmetry.space_group_name_H-M   'P 1'
#
loop_
_entity.id
_entity.type
_entity.pdbx_description
1 polymer ?
#
loop_
_entity_poly.entity_id
_entity_poly.type
_entity_poly.pdbx_seq_one_letter_code
_entity_poly.pdbx_strand_id
1 'polypeptide(L)'
;MPVTLLTAGHSPRIWTAQKVSTAEELLERSSPEDHRRSQDLIQSSFLRSLFHSSHVSASEHGFVWAVFHAYSEHHDLTIRPEDVWFSILTQLSFFVNAHAEELRSFFVAHEGQKELEVIDAGSIKSVDFGALALRMSKLIEDNVLDKELRAWIMPEFSTTTESDRVVAAILMMGTMKKYFSYRIGLMWNTVCHPPR
;
A
#
# COMPACT_ATOMS: atom_id res chain seq x y z
N MET A 1 2.97 32.87 -4.64
CA MET A 1 4.41 33.15 -4.44
C MET A 1 5.15 31.85 -4.69
N PRO A 2 6.10 31.76 -5.63
CA PRO A 2 6.92 30.57 -5.77
C PRO A 2 7.86 30.44 -4.56
N VAL A 3 7.86 29.28 -3.92
CA VAL A 3 8.81 28.97 -2.85
C VAL A 3 10.12 28.57 -3.52
N THR A 4 11.13 29.43 -3.44
CA THR A 4 12.48 29.10 -3.91
C THR A 4 13.25 28.46 -2.76
N LEU A 5 13.51 27.16 -2.86
CA LEU A 5 14.37 26.45 -1.92
C LEU A 5 15.83 26.68 -2.32
N LEU A 6 16.62 27.29 -1.43
CA LEU A 6 18.07 27.39 -1.59
C LEU A 6 18.69 26.03 -1.25
N THR A 7 19.26 25.34 -2.23
CA THR A 7 20.00 24.09 -2.02
C THR A 7 21.45 24.38 -1.61
N ALA A 8 22.15 23.36 -1.11
CA ALA A 8 23.56 23.48 -0.74
C ALA A 8 24.41 23.88 -1.96
N GLY A 9 25.43 24.72 -1.74
CA GLY A 9 26.31 25.22 -2.81
C GLY A 9 27.33 24.21 -3.36
N HIS A 10 27.17 22.92 -3.07
CA HIS A 10 28.05 21.84 -3.52
C HIS A 10 27.23 20.69 -4.10
N SER A 11 27.88 19.83 -4.88
CA SER A 11 27.21 18.67 -5.47
C SER A 11 26.67 17.71 -4.40
N PRO A 12 25.54 17.03 -4.67
CA PRO A 12 24.96 16.06 -3.74
C PRO A 12 25.88 14.88 -3.48
N ARG A 13 25.83 14.32 -2.28
CA ARG A 13 26.58 13.10 -1.95
C ARG A 13 25.89 11.87 -2.53
N ILE A 14 26.68 10.87 -2.93
CA ILE A 14 26.17 9.58 -3.40
C ILE A 14 25.59 8.81 -2.22
N TRP A 15 24.44 8.15 -2.43
CA TRP A 15 23.84 7.25 -1.44
C TRP A 15 24.68 5.98 -1.26
N THR A 16 25.11 5.69 -0.03
CA THR A 16 26.03 4.58 0.27
C THR A 16 25.42 3.45 1.09
N ALA A 17 24.15 3.55 1.49
CA ALA A 17 23.53 2.49 2.27
C ALA A 17 23.45 1.19 1.46
N GLN A 18 23.42 0.06 2.16
CA GLN A 18 23.49 -1.25 1.50
C GLN A 18 22.32 -1.45 0.53
N LYS A 19 22.63 -1.94 -0.66
CA LYS A 19 21.65 -2.28 -1.69
C LYS A 19 21.00 -3.64 -1.39
N VAL A 20 19.70 -3.74 -1.62
CA VAL A 20 18.97 -5.02 -1.63
C VAL A 20 18.77 -5.54 -3.05
N SER A 21 18.65 -6.87 -3.19
CA SER A 21 18.60 -7.55 -4.49
C SER A 21 17.26 -8.21 -4.81
N THR A 22 16.41 -8.44 -3.80
CA THR A 22 15.08 -9.05 -3.99
C THR A 22 14.02 -8.36 -3.12
N ALA A 23 12.75 -8.63 -3.43
CA ALA A 23 11.62 -8.11 -2.66
C ALA A 23 11.54 -8.75 -1.26
N GLU A 24 11.93 -10.02 -1.14
CA GLU A 24 12.01 -10.74 0.12
C GLU A 24 13.09 -10.13 1.02
N GLU A 25 14.28 -9.85 0.49
CA GLU A 25 15.35 -9.17 1.23
C GLU A 25 14.92 -7.75 1.64
N LEU A 26 14.21 -7.04 0.76
CA LEU A 26 13.64 -5.72 1.08
C LEU A 26 12.68 -5.82 2.27
N LEU A 27 11.76 -6.78 2.28
CA LEU A 27 10.82 -7.00 3.37
C LEU A 27 11.53 -7.40 4.67
N GLU A 28 12.44 -8.38 4.60
CA GLU A 28 13.20 -8.87 5.74
C GLU A 28 13.95 -7.75 6.46
N ARG A 29 14.57 -6.85 5.70
CA ARG A 29 15.40 -5.78 6.25
C ARG A 29 14.64 -4.52 6.62
N SER A 30 13.44 -4.30 6.05
CA SER A 30 12.60 -3.15 6.37
C SER A 30 11.55 -3.42 7.45
N SER A 31 11.13 -4.68 7.62
CA SER A 31 10.29 -5.13 8.72
C SER A 31 10.65 -6.57 9.11
N PRO A 32 11.71 -6.76 9.93
CA PRO A 32 12.16 -8.08 10.34
C PRO A 32 11.08 -8.87 11.10
N GLU A 33 10.26 -8.17 11.90
CA GLU A 33 9.18 -8.79 12.67
C GLU A 33 8.08 -9.35 11.77
N ASP A 34 7.62 -8.58 10.79
CA ASP A 34 6.57 -9.04 9.87
C ASP A 34 7.09 -10.14 8.94
N HIS A 35 8.36 -10.05 8.53
CA HIS A 35 9.00 -11.12 7.77
C HIS A 35 9.02 -12.44 8.55
N ARG A 36 9.46 -12.43 9.82
CA ARG A 36 9.46 -13.64 10.67
C ARG A 36 8.07 -14.22 10.92
N ARG A 37 7.03 -13.39 10.90
CA ARG A 37 5.63 -13.81 11.06
C ARG A 37 4.98 -14.27 9.76
N SER A 38 5.63 -14.03 8.62
CA SER A 38 5.16 -14.41 7.30
C SER A 38 5.80 -15.74 6.87
N GLN A 39 5.02 -16.60 6.21
CA GLN A 39 5.55 -17.87 5.68
C GLN A 39 6.13 -17.72 4.27
N ASP A 40 5.54 -16.86 3.45
CA ASP A 40 5.91 -16.67 2.05
C ASP A 40 5.49 -15.28 1.56
N LEU A 41 6.17 -14.77 0.53
CA LEU A 41 5.82 -13.54 -0.18
C LEU A 41 4.95 -13.89 -1.39
N ILE A 42 3.64 -13.64 -1.29
CA ILE A 42 2.68 -14.03 -2.33
C ILE A 42 2.87 -13.22 -3.62
N GLN A 43 3.02 -11.89 -3.49
CA GLN A 43 3.13 -10.97 -4.61
C GLN A 43 3.91 -9.73 -4.17
N SER A 44 4.63 -9.11 -5.11
CA SER A 44 5.34 -7.86 -4.90
C SER A 44 5.15 -6.92 -6.08
N SER A 45 5.03 -5.63 -5.80
CA SER A 45 5.09 -4.56 -6.81
C SER A 45 6.53 -4.28 -7.28
N PHE A 46 7.54 -4.74 -6.53
CA PHE A 46 8.94 -4.56 -6.90
C PHE A 46 9.34 -5.58 -7.97
N LEU A 47 9.44 -5.12 -9.22
CA LEU A 47 9.93 -5.93 -10.31
C LEU A 47 11.41 -6.26 -10.12
N ARG A 48 11.81 -7.48 -10.50
CA ARG A 48 13.21 -7.92 -10.41
C ARG A 48 14.16 -6.99 -11.19
N SER A 49 13.71 -6.43 -12.31
CA SER A 49 14.47 -5.45 -13.11
C SER A 49 14.79 -4.17 -12.35
N LEU A 50 13.92 -3.73 -11.43
CA LEU A 50 14.11 -2.51 -10.65
C LEU A 50 15.33 -2.63 -9.73
N PHE A 51 15.55 -3.80 -9.11
CA PHE A 51 16.76 -4.05 -8.32
C PHE A 51 18.04 -4.10 -9.18
N HIS A 52 17.94 -4.32 -10.49
CA HIS A 52 19.09 -4.26 -11.38
C HIS A 52 19.38 -2.83 -11.85
N SER A 53 18.34 -2.08 -12.22
CA SER A 53 18.47 -0.72 -12.77
C SER A 53 18.67 0.36 -11.71
N SER A 54 18.23 0.12 -10.47
CA SER A 54 18.19 1.12 -9.40
C SER A 54 18.91 0.64 -8.14
N HIS A 55 19.35 1.59 -7.31
CA HIS A 55 19.86 1.31 -5.97
C HIS A 55 18.72 1.42 -4.96
N VAL A 56 18.17 0.28 -4.54
CA VAL A 56 17.13 0.21 -3.50
C VAL A 56 17.78 -0.19 -2.19
N SER A 57 17.49 0.54 -1.12
CA SER A 57 17.92 0.22 0.24
C SER A 57 16.69 0.01 1.13
N ALA A 58 16.76 -1.00 2.00
CA ALA A 58 15.72 -1.23 3.00
C ALA A 58 15.88 -0.27 4.17
N SER A 59 14.76 0.21 4.70
CA SER A 59 14.72 1.11 5.85
C SER A 59 13.36 0.97 6.54
N GLU A 60 13.37 0.79 7.86
CA GLU A 60 12.19 1.03 8.68
C GLU A 60 11.79 2.50 8.55
N HIS A 61 10.50 2.81 8.44
CA HIS A 61 10.02 4.20 8.29
C HIS A 61 10.70 4.98 7.14
N GLY A 62 10.86 4.33 5.98
CA GLY A 62 11.67 4.84 4.87
C GLY A 62 11.42 6.28 4.43
N PHE A 63 10.19 6.79 4.52
CA PHE A 63 9.89 8.19 4.20
C PHE A 63 10.59 9.18 5.15
N VAL A 64 10.52 8.95 6.46
CA VAL A 64 11.10 9.83 7.48
C VAL A 64 12.63 9.78 7.40
N TRP A 65 13.20 8.59 7.29
CA TRP A 65 14.66 8.45 7.19
C TRP A 65 15.22 8.98 5.89
N ALA A 66 14.52 8.85 4.75
CA ALA A 66 14.94 9.47 3.50
C ALA A 66 15.09 11.00 3.64
N VAL A 67 14.11 11.67 4.28
CA VAL A 67 14.19 13.10 4.56
C VAL A 67 15.34 13.42 5.50
N PHE A 68 15.48 12.65 6.58
CA PHE A 68 16.53 12.86 7.58
C PHE A 68 17.95 12.72 6.98
N HIS A 69 18.19 11.65 6.22
CA HIS A 69 19.49 11.43 5.58
C HIS A 69 19.76 12.46 4.49
N ALA A 70 18.76 12.82 3.67
CA ALA A 70 18.96 13.84 2.65
C ALA A 70 19.37 15.19 3.25
N TYR A 71 18.73 15.57 4.36
CA TYR A 71 19.13 16.76 5.11
C TYR A 71 20.52 16.64 5.73
N SER A 72 20.80 15.53 6.43
CA SER A 72 22.02 15.36 7.23
C SER A 72 23.27 15.11 6.39
N GLU A 73 23.11 14.47 5.24
CA GLU A 73 24.22 14.02 4.38
C GLU A 73 24.24 14.75 3.03
N HIS A 74 23.40 15.77 2.86
CA HIS A 74 23.29 16.58 1.64
C HIS A 74 23.04 15.73 0.38
N HIS A 75 22.04 14.85 0.43
CA HIS A 75 21.54 14.17 -0.76
C HIS A 75 20.47 15.01 -1.45
N ASP A 76 20.34 14.83 -2.75
CA ASP A 76 19.15 15.29 -3.47
C ASP A 76 17.96 14.42 -3.07
N LEU A 77 16.87 15.08 -2.69
CA LEU A 77 15.63 14.40 -2.30
C LEU A 77 14.53 14.75 -3.30
N THR A 78 13.97 13.70 -3.90
CA THR A 78 12.74 13.81 -4.68
C THR A 78 11.63 13.11 -3.91
N ILE A 79 10.58 13.85 -3.58
CA ILE A 79 9.38 13.32 -2.92
C ILE A 79 8.24 13.34 -3.93
N ARG A 80 7.53 12.23 -4.07
CA ARG A 80 6.31 12.16 -4.87
C ARG A 80 5.11 12.57 -4.01
N PRO A 81 4.06 13.17 -4.59
CA PRO A 81 2.82 13.47 -3.87
C PRO A 81 2.25 12.26 -3.12
N GLU A 82 2.37 11.06 -3.68
CA GLU A 82 1.92 9.80 -3.09
C GLU A 82 2.62 9.47 -1.77
N ASP A 83 3.93 9.75 -1.64
CA ASP A 83 4.71 9.44 -0.43
C ASP A 83 4.16 10.21 0.79
N VAL A 84 3.77 11.47 0.56
CA VAL A 84 3.15 12.33 1.57
C VAL A 84 1.71 11.89 1.82
N TRP A 85 0.95 11.63 0.76
CA TRP A 85 -0.47 11.25 0.86
C TRP A 85 -0.65 9.94 1.62
N PHE A 86 0.14 8.91 1.32
CA PHE A 86 0.09 7.63 2.03
C PHE A 86 0.54 7.73 3.48
N SER A 87 1.48 8.63 3.80
CA SER A 87 1.85 8.91 5.18
C SER A 87 0.66 9.49 5.97
N ILE A 88 -0.08 10.43 5.38
CA ILE A 88 -1.31 11.00 5.99
C ILE A 88 -2.37 9.93 6.17
N LEU A 89 -2.67 9.16 5.11
CA LEU A 89 -3.68 8.11 5.15
C LEU A 89 -3.35 7.01 6.17
N THR A 90 -2.08 6.65 6.31
CA THR A 90 -1.63 5.65 7.30
C THR A 90 -1.93 6.13 8.73
N GLN A 91 -1.61 7.39 9.05
CA GLN A 91 -1.89 7.96 10.37
C GLN A 91 -3.39 8.10 10.63
N LEU A 92 -4.16 8.54 9.62
CA LEU A 92 -5.62 8.57 9.70
C LEU A 92 -6.18 7.17 9.95
N SER A 93 -5.64 6.15 9.28
CA SER A 93 -6.02 4.76 9.47
C SER A 93 -5.88 4.33 10.92
N PHE A 94 -4.75 4.65 11.58
CA PHE A 94 -4.56 4.35 12.99
C PHE A 94 -5.57 5.08 13.88
N PHE A 95 -5.83 6.36 13.60
CA PHE A 95 -6.80 7.14 14.35
C PHE A 95 -8.22 6.56 14.24
N VAL A 96 -8.69 6.28 13.03
CA VAL A 96 -10.01 5.66 12.79
C VAL A 96 -10.12 4.32 13.51
N ASN A 97 -9.07 3.50 13.44
CA ASN A 97 -9.05 2.19 14.10
C ASN A 97 -9.05 2.27 15.62
N ALA A 98 -8.45 3.30 16.22
CA ALA A 98 -8.43 3.53 17.65
C ALA A 98 -9.77 4.07 18.19
N HIS A 99 -10.48 4.87 17.38
CA HIS A 99 -11.73 5.53 17.73
C HIS A 99 -12.94 4.99 16.95
N ALA A 100 -12.90 3.70 16.59
CA ALA A 100 -13.82 3.14 15.60
C ALA A 100 -15.29 3.29 15.98
N GLU A 101 -15.66 3.07 17.25
CA GLU A 101 -17.05 3.19 17.70
C GLU A 101 -17.53 4.63 17.78
N GLU A 102 -16.67 5.57 18.20
CA GLU A 102 -16.99 7.00 18.22
C GLU A 102 -17.25 7.54 16.81
N LEU A 103 -16.52 7.01 15.81
CA LEU A 103 -16.60 7.44 14.43
C LEU A 103 -17.56 6.60 13.57
N ARG A 104 -18.17 5.55 14.12
CA ARG A 104 -18.94 4.56 13.35
C ARG A 104 -20.04 5.20 12.49
N SER A 105 -20.81 6.11 13.08
CA SER A 105 -21.92 6.80 12.43
C SER A 105 -21.50 7.71 11.27
N PHE A 106 -20.21 8.05 11.15
CA PHE A 106 -19.69 8.78 9.99
C PHE A 106 -19.40 7.86 8.80
N PHE A 107 -19.04 6.60 9.06
CA PHE A 107 -18.58 5.68 8.01
C PHE A 107 -19.64 4.68 7.58
N VAL A 108 -20.41 4.10 8.52
CA VAL A 108 -21.32 2.99 8.24
C VAL A 108 -22.64 3.09 9.01
N ALA A 109 -23.70 2.52 8.44
CA ALA A 109 -25.03 2.47 9.07
C ALA A 109 -25.27 1.22 9.93
N HIS A 110 -24.32 0.28 9.98
CA HIS A 110 -24.48 -0.99 10.65
C HIS A 110 -23.64 -1.09 11.93
N GLU A 111 -24.13 -1.88 12.86
CA GLU A 111 -23.39 -2.27 14.06
C GLU A 111 -22.41 -3.40 13.74
N GLY A 112 -21.35 -3.51 14.55
CA GLY A 112 -20.33 -4.56 14.40
C GLY A 112 -19.66 -4.55 13.03
N GLN A 113 -19.42 -5.74 12.47
CA GLN A 113 -18.78 -5.91 11.17
C GLN A 113 -19.70 -6.51 10.12
N LYS A 114 -19.65 -5.96 8.91
CA LYS A 114 -20.26 -6.55 7.72
C LYS A 114 -19.19 -7.29 6.91
N GLU A 115 -19.45 -8.54 6.52
CA GLU A 115 -18.54 -9.27 5.64
C GLU A 115 -18.66 -8.79 4.19
N LEU A 116 -17.52 -8.51 3.57
CA LEU A 116 -17.37 -8.22 2.15
C LEU A 116 -16.57 -9.35 1.50
N GLU A 117 -17.08 -9.89 0.40
CA GLU A 117 -16.47 -11.01 -0.31
C GLU A 117 -16.11 -10.65 -1.76
N VAL A 118 -14.92 -11.04 -2.19
CA VAL A 118 -14.53 -11.09 -3.60
C VAL A 118 -14.15 -12.53 -3.96
N ILE A 119 -14.77 -13.07 -5.01
CA ILE A 119 -14.45 -14.41 -5.54
C ILE A 119 -13.73 -14.25 -6.87
N ASP A 120 -12.65 -15.02 -7.06
CA ASP A 120 -11.95 -15.08 -8.35
C ASP A 120 -11.46 -16.49 -8.68
N ALA A 121 -11.23 -16.75 -9.97
CA ALA A 121 -10.76 -18.04 -10.45
C ALA A 121 -9.23 -18.10 -10.43
N GLY A 122 -8.67 -19.15 -9.81
CA GLY A 122 -7.24 -19.41 -9.80
C GLY A 122 -6.69 -19.93 -8.48
N SER A 123 -5.37 -19.91 -8.36
CA SER A 123 -4.62 -20.28 -7.16
C SER A 123 -4.02 -19.05 -6.49
N ILE A 124 -3.56 -19.21 -5.24
CA ILE A 124 -2.85 -18.17 -4.49
C ILE A 124 -1.61 -17.62 -5.23
N LYS A 125 -1.03 -18.36 -6.18
CA LYS A 125 0.15 -17.93 -6.94
C LYS A 125 -0.19 -17.28 -8.28
N SER A 126 -1.43 -17.41 -8.75
CA SER A 126 -1.83 -16.98 -10.10
C SER A 126 -2.81 -15.80 -10.09
N VAL A 127 -3.51 -15.58 -8.99
CA VAL A 127 -4.47 -14.48 -8.88
C VAL A 127 -3.76 -13.17 -8.57
N ASP A 128 -4.23 -12.09 -9.18
CA ASP A 128 -3.74 -10.75 -8.91
C ASP A 128 -4.41 -10.16 -7.66
N PHE A 129 -3.70 -10.18 -6.54
CA PHE A 129 -4.17 -9.62 -5.28
C PHE A 129 -4.33 -8.10 -5.34
N GLY A 130 -3.60 -7.41 -6.23
CA GLY A 130 -3.79 -5.99 -6.47
C GLY A 130 -5.17 -5.70 -7.06
N ALA A 131 -5.57 -6.45 -8.08
CA ALA A 131 -6.91 -6.34 -8.66
C ALA A 131 -8.02 -6.74 -7.67
N LEU A 132 -7.76 -7.72 -6.80
CA LEU A 132 -8.69 -8.08 -5.71
C LEU A 132 -8.85 -6.94 -4.70
N ALA A 133 -7.76 -6.31 -4.27
CA ALA A 133 -7.80 -5.16 -3.36
C ALA A 133 -8.59 -3.98 -3.96
N LEU A 134 -8.38 -3.70 -5.25
CA LEU A 134 -9.15 -2.68 -5.97
C LEU A 134 -10.64 -3.01 -6.03
N ARG A 135 -11.03 -4.26 -6.30
CA ARG A 135 -12.43 -4.71 -6.23
C ARG A 135 -13.00 -4.57 -4.82
N MET A 136 -12.24 -4.95 -3.81
CA MET A 136 -12.64 -4.80 -2.40
C MET A 136 -12.89 -3.34 -2.03
N SER A 137 -12.05 -2.39 -2.51
CA SER A 137 -12.26 -0.95 -2.29
C SER A 137 -13.59 -0.45 -2.83
N LYS A 138 -14.06 -1.00 -3.96
CA LYS A 138 -15.39 -0.68 -4.53
C LYS A 138 -16.52 -1.25 -3.68
N LEU A 139 -16.36 -2.48 -3.16
CA LEU A 139 -17.33 -3.02 -2.21
C LEU A 139 -17.41 -2.17 -0.93
N ILE A 140 -16.30 -1.63 -0.45
CA ILE A 140 -16.33 -0.68 0.67
C ILE A 140 -17.12 0.57 0.28
N GLU A 141 -16.84 1.18 -0.87
CA GLU A 141 -17.57 2.34 -1.42
C GLU A 141 -19.09 2.08 -1.47
N ASP A 142 -19.52 0.90 -1.90
CA ASP A 142 -20.94 0.52 -1.97
C ASP A 142 -21.60 0.43 -0.58
N ASN A 143 -20.81 0.19 0.48
CA ASN A 143 -21.30 -0.10 1.82
C ASN A 143 -21.03 1.00 2.87
N VAL A 144 -20.27 2.04 2.53
CA VAL A 144 -20.10 3.24 3.37
C VAL A 144 -21.21 4.26 3.11
N LEU A 145 -21.40 5.17 4.07
CA LEU A 145 -22.37 6.26 3.99
C LEU A 145 -21.97 7.31 2.95
N ASP A 146 -20.71 7.74 2.97
CA ASP A 146 -20.17 8.72 2.03
C ASP A 146 -19.54 8.01 0.81
N LYS A 147 -20.15 8.20 -0.37
CA LYS A 147 -19.67 7.61 -1.63
C LYS A 147 -18.43 8.29 -2.18
N GLU A 148 -18.13 9.51 -1.75
CA GLU A 148 -16.92 10.23 -2.18
C GLU A 148 -15.68 9.75 -1.41
N LEU A 149 -15.86 9.00 -0.33
CA LEU A 149 -14.76 8.52 0.52
C LEU A 149 -13.69 7.74 -0.26
N ARG A 150 -14.12 6.89 -1.19
CA ARG A 150 -13.17 6.14 -2.03
C ARG A 150 -12.38 7.09 -2.94
N ALA A 151 -13.07 8.01 -3.61
CA ALA A 151 -12.42 9.00 -4.47
C ALA A 151 -11.44 9.89 -3.69
N TRP A 152 -11.76 10.22 -2.44
CA TRP A 152 -10.88 10.97 -1.55
C TRP A 152 -9.62 10.18 -1.17
N ILE A 153 -9.74 8.89 -0.86
CA ILE A 153 -8.59 8.06 -0.49
C ILE A 153 -7.69 7.77 -1.69
N MET A 154 -8.28 7.47 -2.86
CA MET A 154 -7.54 7.05 -4.05
C MET A 154 -6.76 8.23 -4.66
N PRO A 155 -5.43 8.12 -4.86
CA PRO A 155 -4.65 9.18 -5.46
C PRO A 155 -4.94 9.33 -6.96
N GLU A 156 -4.96 10.56 -7.45
CA GLU A 156 -5.10 10.93 -8.87
C GLU A 156 -4.08 12.00 -9.29
N PHE A 157 -2.84 11.91 -8.81
CA PHE A 157 -1.77 12.80 -9.22
C PHE A 157 -1.20 12.39 -10.58
N SER A 158 -0.50 13.31 -11.25
CA SER A 158 0.16 13.01 -12.55
C SER A 158 1.27 11.96 -12.44
N THR A 159 1.75 11.68 -11.23
CA THR A 159 2.77 10.67 -10.91
C THR A 159 2.19 9.33 -10.47
N THR A 160 0.86 9.20 -10.37
CA THR A 160 0.21 8.02 -9.78
C THR A 160 0.31 6.82 -10.71
N THR A 161 0.78 5.70 -10.17
CA THR A 161 0.90 4.42 -10.86
C THR A 161 -0.20 3.44 -10.43
N GLU A 162 -0.34 2.32 -11.14
CA GLU A 162 -1.27 1.26 -10.73
C GLU A 162 -0.90 0.65 -9.36
N SER A 163 0.40 0.55 -9.04
CA SER A 163 0.84 0.09 -7.72
C SER A 163 0.41 1.04 -6.62
N ASP A 164 0.45 2.36 -6.86
CA ASP A 164 -0.02 3.35 -5.89
C ASP A 164 -1.53 3.21 -5.64
N ARG A 165 -2.33 2.93 -6.68
CA ARG A 165 -3.77 2.67 -6.52
C ARG A 165 -4.05 1.40 -5.69
N VAL A 166 -3.25 0.36 -5.87
CA VAL A 166 -3.34 -0.86 -5.05
C VAL A 166 -2.98 -0.56 -3.60
N VAL A 167 -1.91 0.19 -3.34
CA VAL A 167 -1.51 0.61 -1.98
C VAL A 167 -2.63 1.42 -1.31
N ALA A 168 -3.23 2.37 -2.03
CA ALA A 168 -4.36 3.15 -1.52
C ALA A 168 -5.58 2.27 -1.18
N ALA A 169 -5.89 1.29 -2.03
CA ALA A 169 -6.97 0.33 -1.76
C ALA A 169 -6.69 -0.52 -0.51
N ILE A 170 -5.46 -0.98 -0.31
CA ILE A 170 -5.05 -1.73 0.89
C ILE A 170 -5.13 -0.82 2.14
N LEU A 171 -4.71 0.44 2.05
CA LEU A 171 -4.85 1.42 3.13
C LEU A 171 -6.32 1.69 3.46
N MET A 172 -7.21 1.78 2.46
CA MET A 172 -8.65 1.89 2.67
C MET A 172 -9.20 0.67 3.42
N MET A 173 -8.83 -0.53 2.98
CA MET A 173 -9.23 -1.78 3.66
C MET A 173 -8.74 -1.81 5.11
N GLY A 174 -7.49 -1.42 5.35
CA GLY A 174 -6.91 -1.33 6.70
C GLY A 174 -7.59 -0.29 7.58
N THR A 175 -8.04 0.82 7.01
CA THR A 175 -8.79 1.88 7.71
C THR A 175 -10.18 1.41 8.12
N MET A 176 -10.85 0.64 7.26
CA MET A 176 -12.22 0.20 7.50
C MET A 176 -12.32 -1.18 8.18
N LYS A 177 -11.19 -1.79 8.58
CA LYS A 177 -11.14 -3.16 9.14
C LYS A 177 -11.92 -3.36 10.45
N LYS A 178 -12.31 -2.27 11.13
CA LYS A 178 -13.18 -2.33 12.32
C LYS A 178 -14.67 -2.39 11.97
N TYR A 179 -15.03 -1.98 10.75
CA TYR A 179 -16.39 -1.97 10.22
C TYR A 179 -16.65 -3.11 9.24
N PHE A 180 -15.64 -3.57 8.51
CA PHE A 180 -15.78 -4.66 7.56
C PHE A 180 -14.86 -5.84 7.89
N SER A 181 -15.37 -7.04 7.68
CA SER A 181 -14.57 -8.26 7.57
C SER A 181 -14.38 -8.58 6.09
N TYR A 182 -13.20 -9.08 5.71
CA TYR A 182 -12.85 -9.29 4.31
C TYR A 182 -12.64 -10.77 4.03
N ARG A 183 -13.29 -11.28 2.98
CA ARG A 183 -13.12 -12.65 2.50
C ARG A 183 -12.74 -12.66 1.02
N ILE A 184 -11.69 -13.42 0.69
CA ILE A 184 -11.29 -13.68 -0.69
C ILE A 184 -11.51 -15.16 -0.96
N GLY A 185 -12.41 -15.47 -1.89
CA GLY A 185 -12.68 -16.83 -2.34
C GLY A 185 -11.91 -17.14 -3.62
N LEU A 186 -11.16 -18.24 -3.64
CA LEU A 186 -10.48 -18.71 -4.84
C LEU A 186 -11.17 -19.97 -5.36
N MET A 187 -11.70 -19.91 -6.57
CA MET A 187 -12.33 -21.06 -7.24
C MET A 187 -11.36 -21.69 -8.23
N TRP A 188 -11.16 -23.00 -8.12
CA TRP A 188 -10.38 -23.73 -9.10
C TRP A 188 -11.22 -23.96 -10.36
N ASN A 189 -10.78 -23.44 -11.51
CA ASN A 189 -11.45 -23.70 -12.78
C ASN A 189 -11.08 -25.13 -13.25
N THR A 190 -11.83 -26.15 -12.82
CA THR A 190 -11.86 -27.40 -13.57
C THR A 190 -12.74 -27.18 -14.79
N VAL A 191 -12.13 -27.01 -15.97
CA VAL A 191 -12.81 -27.30 -17.22
C VAL A 191 -13.13 -28.80 -17.19
N CYS A 192 -14.34 -29.14 -16.75
CA CYS A 192 -14.87 -30.48 -16.86
C CYS A 192 -15.05 -30.79 -18.35
N HIS A 193 -14.09 -31.48 -18.97
CA HIS A 193 -14.36 -32.14 -20.24
C HIS A 193 -15.37 -33.27 -19.98
N PRO A 194 -16.52 -33.29 -20.67
CA PRO A 194 -17.47 -34.38 -20.52
C PRO A 194 -16.82 -35.69 -20.98
N PRO A 195 -17.05 -36.81 -20.27
CA PRO A 195 -16.65 -38.12 -20.75
C PRO A 195 -17.43 -38.43 -22.04
N ARG A 196 -16.70 -38.91 -23.06
CA ARG A 196 -17.27 -39.37 -24.34
C ARG A 196 -18.08 -40.63 -24.17
#